data_AF-A0A918C114-F1
#
_entry.id   AF-A0A918C114-F1
#
_cell.length_a   1.000
_cell.length_b   1.000
_cell.length_c   1.000
_cell.angle_alpha   90.00
_cell.angle_beta   90.00
_cell.angle_gamma   90.00
#
_symmetry.space_group_name_H-M   'P 1'
#
loop_
_entity.id
_entity.type
_entity.pdbx_description
1 polymer ?
#
loop_
_entity_poly.entity_id
_entity_poly.type
_entity_poly.pdbx_seq_one_letter_code
_entity_poly.pdbx_strand_id
1 'polypeptide(L)'
;MPKERPNRSYVPKGRQSIEQLTSSRTEQREARDYAEQWYSALLYWTVREVKIPYSFHYDDATGPEMLTTGNNARTPTRYLRTPAGEFTEGEVGTIITEMTRSGTVEAKQLGKMLEKLRYERSTCMATLLREDGRWERNREAAVRYAVAVLTLAVRLRVEAAERPLALMRLEQSRLTTPTC
;
A
#
# COMPACT_ATOMS: atom_id res chain seq x y z
N MET A 1 -8.33 -51.07 32.09
CA MET A 1 -8.59 -49.95 31.16
C MET A 1 -8.59 -48.65 31.96
N PRO A 2 -7.49 -47.90 32.03
CA PRO A 2 -7.46 -46.62 32.73
C PRO A 2 -8.11 -45.53 31.87
N LYS A 3 -9.08 -44.81 32.44
CA LYS A 3 -9.74 -43.66 31.81
C LYS A 3 -8.84 -42.44 31.98
N GLU A 4 -8.15 -42.01 30.93
CA GLU A 4 -7.50 -40.70 30.86
C GLU A 4 -8.55 -39.60 31.00
N ARG A 5 -8.41 -38.77 32.03
CA ARG A 5 -9.20 -37.54 32.18
C ARG A 5 -8.51 -36.43 31.38
N PRO A 6 -9.23 -35.65 30.56
CA PRO A 6 -8.64 -34.54 29.84
C PRO A 6 -8.20 -33.46 30.83
N ASN A 7 -6.90 -33.19 30.85
CA ASN A 7 -6.27 -32.17 31.66
C ASN A 7 -6.63 -30.79 31.08
N ARG A 8 -7.76 -30.22 31.53
CA ARG A 8 -8.20 -28.88 31.16
C ARG A 8 -7.27 -27.87 31.84
N SER A 9 -6.21 -27.49 31.13
CA SER A 9 -5.31 -26.41 31.54
C SER A 9 -6.11 -25.13 31.73
N TYR A 10 -6.35 -24.76 32.99
CA TYR A 10 -7.00 -23.51 33.37
C TYR A 10 -5.98 -22.38 33.24
N VAL A 11 -5.98 -21.70 32.10
CA VAL A 11 -5.18 -20.49 31.94
C VAL A 11 -5.86 -19.36 32.73
N PRO A 12 -5.19 -18.76 33.72
CA PRO A 12 -5.79 -17.70 34.53
C PRO A 12 -6.11 -16.48 33.65
N LYS A 13 -7.32 -15.92 33.81
CA LYS A 13 -7.87 -14.81 33.01
C LYS A 13 -6.92 -13.60 32.86
N GLY A 14 -6.05 -13.36 33.84
CA GLY A 14 -5.04 -12.29 33.78
C GLY A 14 -3.89 -12.54 32.80
N ARG A 15 -3.52 -13.80 32.53
CA ARG A 15 -2.52 -14.12 31.48
C ARG A 15 -3.12 -13.96 30.08
N GLN A 16 -4.39 -14.34 29.92
CA GLN A 16 -5.11 -14.18 28.65
C GLN A 16 -5.26 -12.69 28.26
N SER A 17 -5.52 -11.79 29.21
CA SER A 17 -5.62 -10.35 28.90
C SER A 17 -4.27 -9.73 28.54
N ILE A 18 -3.17 -10.14 29.19
CA ILE A 18 -1.82 -9.68 28.85
C ILE A 18 -1.40 -10.18 27.46
N GLU A 19 -1.67 -11.44 27.14
CA GLU A 19 -1.42 -12.02 25.82
C GLU A 19 -2.22 -11.29 24.72
N GLN A 20 -3.51 -11.00 24.96
CA GLN A 20 -4.33 -10.23 24.01
C GLN A 20 -3.86 -8.78 23.82
N LEU A 21 -3.41 -8.11 24.90
CA LEU A 21 -2.90 -6.75 24.82
C LEU A 21 -1.56 -6.69 24.09
N THR A 22 -0.70 -7.69 24.29
CA THR A 22 0.60 -7.78 23.61
C THR A 22 0.41 -8.12 22.13
N SER A 23 -0.49 -9.04 21.78
CA SER A 23 -0.81 -9.37 20.38
C SER A 23 -1.41 -8.17 19.63
N SER A 24 -2.29 -7.40 20.27
CA SER A 24 -2.87 -6.21 19.64
C SER A 24 -1.81 -5.12 19.39
N ARG A 25 -0.84 -4.97 20.29
CA ARG A 25 0.27 -4.02 20.12
C ARG A 25 1.24 -4.44 19.03
N THR A 26 1.54 -5.73 18.91
CA THR A 26 2.38 -6.24 17.82
C THR A 26 1.68 -6.08 16.48
N GLU A 27 0.39 -6.40 16.37
CA GLU A 27 -0.38 -6.22 15.14
C GLU A 27 -0.44 -4.76 14.67
N GLN A 28 -0.60 -3.81 15.61
CA GLN A 28 -0.57 -2.39 15.26
C GLN A 28 0.81 -1.96 14.77
N ARG A 29 1.88 -2.46 15.39
CA ARG A 29 3.24 -2.16 14.96
C ARG A 29 3.51 -2.72 13.56
N GLU A 30 3.17 -3.99 13.33
CA GLU A 30 3.31 -4.63 12.02
C GLU A 30 2.51 -3.90 10.93
N ALA A 31 1.29 -3.46 11.23
CA ALA A 31 0.48 -2.68 10.29
C ALA A 31 1.13 -1.33 9.94
N ARG A 32 1.78 -0.68 10.91
CA ARG A 32 2.54 0.56 10.69
C ARG A 32 3.78 0.31 9.84
N ASP A 33 4.56 -0.71 10.18
CA ASP A 33 5.77 -1.06 9.44
C ASP A 33 5.43 -1.45 8.00
N TYR A 34 4.32 -2.15 7.79
CA TYR A 34 3.82 -2.48 6.46
C TYR A 34 3.38 -1.23 5.67
N ALA A 35 2.71 -0.28 6.32
CA ALA A 35 2.36 1.00 5.71
C ALA A 35 3.61 1.81 5.33
N GLU A 36 4.65 1.83 6.19
CA GLU A 36 5.93 2.46 5.90
C GLU A 36 6.58 1.85 4.66
N GLN A 37 6.63 0.52 4.54
CA GLN A 37 7.21 -0.15 3.38
C GLN A 37 6.50 0.24 2.08
N TRP A 38 5.17 0.30 2.08
CA TRP A 38 4.38 0.78 0.95
C TRP A 38 4.65 2.26 0.65
N TYR A 39 4.76 3.08 1.70
CA TYR A 39 5.06 4.50 1.58
C TYR A 39 6.43 4.73 0.96
N SER A 40 7.49 4.11 1.48
CA SER A 40 8.84 4.22 0.96
C SER A 40 8.92 3.72 -0.49
N ALA A 41 8.25 2.61 -0.82
CA ALA A 41 8.21 2.07 -2.18
C ALA A 41 7.66 3.10 -3.18
N LEU A 42 6.58 3.80 -2.82
CA LEU A 42 6.00 4.86 -3.65
C LEU A 42 6.83 6.15 -3.62
N LEU A 43 7.43 6.50 -2.48
CA LEU A 43 8.21 7.73 -2.33
C LEU A 43 9.47 7.69 -3.19
N TYR A 44 10.19 6.57 -3.17
CA TYR A 44 11.37 6.40 -4.00
C TYR A 44 11.02 5.97 -5.43
N TRP A 45 9.81 5.44 -5.64
CA TRP A 45 9.33 4.94 -6.93
C TRP A 45 10.35 3.99 -7.53
N THR A 46 10.72 2.96 -6.76
CA THR A 46 11.79 2.03 -7.13
C THR A 46 11.33 1.15 -8.28
N VAL A 47 11.64 1.59 -9.50
CA VAL A 47 11.24 0.93 -10.74
C VAL A 47 12.35 0.00 -11.24
N ARG A 48 11.97 -1.21 -11.63
CA ARG A 48 12.76 -2.13 -12.42
C ARG A 48 12.33 -2.03 -13.88
N GLU A 49 13.25 -1.65 -14.75
CA GLU A 49 13.02 -1.69 -16.20
C GLU A 49 13.29 -3.10 -16.72
N VAL A 50 12.31 -3.68 -17.41
CA VAL A 50 12.47 -4.97 -18.08
C VAL A 50 12.50 -4.73 -19.58
N LYS A 51 13.65 -5.02 -20.19
CA LYS A 51 13.76 -5.09 -21.66
C LYS A 51 13.14 -6.41 -22.08
N ILE A 52 11.91 -6.39 -22.56
CA ILE A 52 11.28 -7.58 -23.14
C ILE A 52 12.01 -7.86 -24.46
N PRO A 53 12.76 -8.98 -24.58
CA PRO A 53 13.40 -9.34 -25.83
C PRO A 53 12.30 -9.60 -26.86
N TYR A 54 12.52 -9.08 -28.06
CA TYR A 54 11.66 -9.09 -29.23
C TYR A 54 10.84 -10.39 -29.37
N SER A 55 9.56 -10.38 -28.99
CA SER A 55 8.63 -11.44 -29.40
C SER A 55 8.14 -11.10 -30.80
N PHE A 56 8.60 -11.87 -31.79
CA PHE A 56 8.16 -11.77 -33.18
C PHE A 56 6.63 -11.84 -33.25
N HIS A 57 6.00 -10.72 -33.57
CA HIS A 57 4.67 -10.72 -34.14
C HIS A 57 4.85 -10.79 -35.65
N TYR A 58 4.37 -11.87 -36.27
CA TYR A 58 4.12 -11.86 -37.70
C TYR A 58 2.98 -10.86 -37.92
N ASP A 59 3.31 -9.68 -38.43
CA ASP A 59 2.32 -8.84 -39.10
C ASP A 59 1.77 -9.67 -40.27
N ASP A 60 0.49 -10.03 -40.21
CA ASP A 60 -0.21 -10.59 -41.35
C ASP A 60 -0.43 -9.44 -42.35
N ALA A 61 0.62 -9.17 -43.12
CA ALA A 61 0.68 -8.08 -44.07
C ALA A 61 -0.29 -8.35 -45.22
N THR A 62 -1.47 -7.75 -45.18
CA THR A 62 -2.24 -7.44 -46.39
C THR A 62 -2.90 -6.07 -46.28
N GLY A 63 -2.13 -5.04 -46.59
CA GLY A 63 -2.64 -3.68 -46.80
C GLY A 63 -1.52 -2.68 -47.07
N PRO A 64 -1.40 -2.10 -48.28
CA PRO A 64 -0.40 -1.08 -48.57
C PRO A 64 -1.00 0.29 -48.23
N GLU A 65 -1.03 0.66 -46.96
CA GLU A 65 -1.25 2.08 -46.64
C GLU A 65 -0.67 2.50 -45.29
N MET A 66 -0.06 3.68 -45.32
CA MET A 66 0.28 4.54 -44.19
C MET A 66 1.72 4.46 -43.65
N LEU A 67 2.61 5.06 -44.44
CA LEU A 67 3.74 5.86 -43.96
C LEU A 67 3.26 6.92 -42.96
N THR A 68 3.12 6.52 -41.70
CA THR A 68 3.18 7.46 -40.57
C THR A 68 4.50 7.18 -39.90
N THR A 69 5.42 8.15 -39.96
CA THR A 69 6.71 8.16 -39.24
C THR A 69 6.44 8.31 -37.73
N GLY A 70 5.65 7.39 -37.16
CA GLY A 70 5.46 7.23 -35.74
C GLY A 70 6.70 6.52 -35.22
N ASN A 71 7.44 7.20 -34.35
CA ASN A 71 8.58 6.62 -33.67
C ASN A 71 8.06 5.49 -32.76
N ASN A 72 7.91 4.28 -33.31
CA ASN A 72 7.42 3.06 -32.64
C ASN A 72 8.48 2.49 -31.67
N ALA A 73 9.27 3.36 -31.04
CA ALA A 73 10.12 2.96 -29.92
C ALA A 73 9.18 2.57 -28.77
N ARG A 74 8.93 1.26 -28.62
CA ARG A 74 8.12 0.75 -27.51
C ARG A 74 8.76 1.19 -26.20
N THR A 75 8.03 2.00 -25.44
CA THR A 75 8.41 2.45 -24.11
C THR A 75 8.72 1.21 -23.25
N PRO A 76 9.90 1.12 -22.62
CA PRO A 76 10.25 -0.03 -21.79
C PRO A 76 9.20 -0.24 -20.70
N THR A 77 8.78 -1.48 -20.48
CA THR A 77 7.84 -1.80 -19.40
C THR A 77 8.55 -1.62 -18.06
N ARG A 78 7.96 -0.79 -17.22
CA ARG A 78 8.47 -0.39 -15.92
C ARG A 78 7.63 -1.03 -14.82
N TYR A 79 8.30 -1.76 -13.92
CA TYR A 79 7.66 -2.41 -12.78
C TYR A 79 8.08 -1.73 -11.47
N LEU A 80 7.11 -1.28 -10.68
CA LEU A 80 7.32 -0.78 -9.34
C LEU A 80 7.48 -1.95 -8.36
N ARG A 81 8.56 -1.94 -7.58
CA ARG A 81 8.76 -2.88 -6.47
C ARG A 81 7.97 -2.44 -5.25
N THR A 82 7.15 -3.34 -4.72
CA THR A 82 6.33 -3.14 -3.53
C THR A 82 6.54 -4.31 -2.56
N PRO A 83 6.19 -4.19 -1.27
CA PRO A 83 6.33 -5.31 -0.33
C PRO A 83 5.45 -6.52 -0.68
N ALA A 84 4.42 -6.35 -1.52
CA ALA A 84 3.55 -7.43 -1.97
C ALA A 84 3.94 -8.02 -3.34
N GLY A 85 4.94 -7.46 -4.03
CA GLY A 85 5.35 -7.90 -5.37
C GLY A 85 5.72 -6.76 -6.32
N GLU A 86 5.85 -7.09 -7.61
CA GLU A 86 6.13 -6.12 -8.68
C GLU A 86 4.83 -5.79 -9.42
N PHE A 87 4.48 -4.50 -9.51
CA PHE A 87 3.30 -4.00 -10.23
C PHE A 87 3.73 -3.13 -11.40
N THR A 88 2.96 -3.06 -12.50
CA THR A 88 3.34 -2.14 -13.58
C THR A 88 3.13 -0.69 -13.15
N GLU A 89 4.03 0.21 -13.58
CA GLU A 89 3.88 1.65 -13.31
C GLU A 89 2.55 2.19 -13.84
N GLY A 90 2.11 1.67 -15.00
CA GLY A 90 0.85 2.05 -15.62
C GLY A 90 -0.37 1.69 -14.77
N GLU A 91 -0.42 0.49 -14.20
CA GLU A 91 -1.52 0.06 -13.32
C GLU A 91 -1.61 0.92 -12.07
N VAL A 92 -0.48 1.13 -11.38
CA VAL A 92 -0.41 1.97 -10.18
C VAL A 92 -0.85 3.40 -10.51
N GLY A 93 -0.35 3.98 -11.61
CA GLY A 93 -0.71 5.32 -12.07
C GLY A 93 -2.19 5.46 -12.45
N THR A 94 -2.77 4.43 -13.06
CA THR A 94 -4.18 4.40 -13.44
C THR A 94 -5.08 4.41 -12.21
N ILE A 95 -4.80 3.56 -11.22
CA ILE A 95 -5.58 3.51 -9.98
C ILE A 95 -5.48 4.83 -9.20
N ILE A 96 -4.30 5.45 -9.14
CA ILE A 96 -4.14 6.77 -8.50
C ILE A 96 -5.02 7.81 -9.23
N THR A 97 -5.03 7.79 -10.56
CA THR A 97 -5.84 8.69 -11.39
C THR A 97 -7.34 8.43 -11.23
N GLU A 98 -7.76 7.19 -11.07
CA GLU A 98 -9.15 6.84 -10.75
C GLU A 98 -9.54 7.33 -9.35
N MET A 99 -8.65 7.20 -8.37
CA MET A 99 -8.89 7.71 -7.02
C MET A 99 -9.05 9.24 -7.01
N THR A 100 -8.19 9.98 -7.73
CA THR A 100 -8.30 11.45 -7.83
C THR A 100 -9.58 11.91 -8.53
N ARG A 101 -10.12 11.09 -9.43
CA ARG A 101 -11.39 11.32 -10.14
C ARG A 101 -12.62 10.75 -9.45
N SER A 102 -12.46 10.05 -8.32
CA SER A 102 -13.57 9.45 -7.60
C SER A 102 -14.62 10.48 -7.15
N GLY A 103 -15.89 10.08 -7.16
CA GLY A 103 -17.01 10.90 -6.67
C GLY A 103 -17.04 11.07 -5.14
N THR A 104 -16.36 10.19 -4.39
CA THR A 104 -16.28 10.29 -2.93
C THR A 104 -15.17 11.22 -2.49
N VAL A 105 -15.47 12.17 -1.59
CA VAL A 105 -14.50 13.16 -1.08
C VAL A 105 -13.26 12.49 -0.48
N GLU A 106 -13.44 11.42 0.30
CA GLU A 106 -12.34 10.69 0.94
C GLU A 106 -11.37 10.10 -0.11
N ALA A 107 -11.87 9.30 -1.05
CA ALA A 107 -11.00 8.69 -2.07
C ALA A 107 -10.32 9.74 -2.95
N LYS A 108 -11.00 10.85 -3.24
CA LYS A 108 -10.42 11.99 -3.99
C LYS A 108 -9.26 12.64 -3.24
N GLN A 109 -9.40 12.84 -1.93
CA GLN A 109 -8.33 13.37 -1.09
C GLN A 109 -7.13 12.41 -1.03
N LEU A 110 -7.39 11.11 -0.81
CA LEU A 110 -6.33 10.09 -0.78
C LEU A 110 -5.62 10.00 -2.14
N GLY A 111 -6.37 10.03 -3.24
CA GLY A 111 -5.81 10.06 -4.59
C GLY A 111 -4.88 11.26 -4.81
N LYS A 112 -5.30 12.47 -4.41
CA LYS A 112 -4.47 13.68 -4.52
C LYS A 112 -3.19 13.58 -3.69
N MET A 113 -3.27 12.97 -2.51
CA MET A 113 -2.08 12.74 -1.67
C MET A 113 -1.10 11.77 -2.35
N LEU A 114 -1.58 10.71 -2.99
CA LEU A 114 -0.75 9.76 -3.74
C LEU A 114 -0.15 10.38 -5.00
N GLU A 115 -0.92 11.21 -5.70
CA GLU A 115 -0.45 11.96 -6.86
C GLU A 115 0.67 12.94 -6.48
N LYS A 116 0.49 13.66 -5.36
CA LYS A 116 1.53 14.51 -4.78
C LYS A 116 2.79 13.72 -4.42
N LEU A 117 2.63 12.53 -3.85
CA LEU A 117 3.74 11.66 -3.50
C LEU A 117 4.54 11.23 -4.75
N ARG A 118 3.87 11.00 -5.87
CA ARG A 118 4.50 10.66 -7.16
C ARG A 118 5.34 11.80 -7.74
N TYR A 119 4.80 13.04 -7.74
CA TYR A 119 5.40 14.17 -8.46
C TYR A 119 6.20 15.15 -7.58
N GLU A 120 5.82 15.34 -6.31
CA GLU A 120 6.33 16.38 -5.42
C GLU A 120 6.99 15.81 -4.15
N ARG A 121 7.88 14.82 -4.32
CA ARG A 121 8.53 14.09 -3.22
C ARG A 121 9.21 14.98 -2.17
N SER A 122 9.78 16.11 -2.58
CA SER A 122 10.48 17.05 -1.69
C SER A 122 9.57 17.71 -0.65
N THR A 123 8.25 17.70 -0.88
CA THR A 123 7.25 18.30 0.02
C THR A 123 6.52 17.26 0.87
N CYS A 124 6.77 15.97 0.62
CA CYS A 124 6.23 14.86 1.38
C CYS A 124 7.11 14.54 2.60
N MET A 125 6.56 13.75 3.52
CA MET A 125 7.31 13.27 4.68
C MET A 125 8.40 12.30 4.19
N ALA A 126 9.58 12.32 4.82
CA ALA A 126 10.62 11.37 4.45
C ALA A 126 10.24 9.93 4.86
N THR A 127 9.66 9.80 6.06
CA THR A 127 9.14 8.55 6.64
C THR A 127 7.83 8.83 7.36
N LEU A 128 6.97 7.82 7.52
CA LEU A 128 5.79 7.89 8.38
C LEU A 128 6.14 7.56 9.83
N LEU A 129 7.14 6.71 10.01
CA LEU A 129 7.62 6.25 11.32
C LEU A 129 8.97 6.85 11.70
N ARG A 130 9.15 6.98 13.02
CA ARG A 130 10.42 7.25 13.68
C ARG A 130 11.18 5.95 13.91
N GLU A 131 12.45 6.07 14.27
CA GLU A 131 13.32 4.93 14.61
C GLU A 131 12.74 4.05 15.76
N ASP A 132 11.91 4.61 16.64
CA ASP A 132 11.26 3.89 17.74
C ASP A 132 9.96 3.17 17.34
N GLY A 133 9.56 3.22 16.06
CA GLY A 133 8.33 2.61 15.53
C GLY A 133 7.06 3.39 15.86
N ARG A 134 7.18 4.61 16.39
CA ARG A 134 6.05 5.52 16.56
C ARG A 134 5.86 6.38 15.32
N TRP A 135 4.66 6.92 15.17
CA TRP A 135 4.40 7.92 14.14
C TRP A 135 5.31 9.13 14.26
N GLU A 136 5.59 9.72 13.11
CA GLU A 136 6.29 10.99 13.02
C GLU A 136 5.54 12.12 13.74
N ARG A 137 6.21 13.25 14.00
CA ARG A 137 5.70 14.38 14.80
C ARG A 137 4.31 14.82 14.37
N ASN A 138 4.04 14.83 13.07
CA ASN A 138 2.70 15.04 12.53
C ASN A 138 1.98 13.69 12.37
N ARG A 139 1.49 13.16 13.50
CA ARG A 139 0.82 11.85 13.55
C ARG A 139 -0.39 11.79 12.63
N GLU A 140 -1.18 12.86 12.56
CA GLU A 140 -2.39 12.87 11.72
C GLU A 140 -2.04 12.76 10.24
N ALA A 141 -1.05 13.53 9.77
CA ALA A 141 -0.57 13.42 8.39
C ALA A 141 0.02 12.04 8.11
N ALA A 142 0.83 11.49 9.02
CA ALA A 142 1.44 10.17 8.87
C ALA A 142 0.38 9.07 8.72
N VAL A 143 -0.64 9.06 9.59
CA VAL A 143 -1.74 8.09 9.52
C VAL A 143 -2.56 8.26 8.25
N ARG A 144 -2.82 9.50 7.79
CA ARG A 144 -3.53 9.74 6.53
C ARG A 144 -2.75 9.20 5.32
N TYR A 145 -1.43 9.39 5.28
CA TYR A 145 -0.59 8.79 4.24
C TYR A 145 -0.59 7.26 4.32
N ALA A 146 -0.50 6.68 5.53
CA ALA A 146 -0.62 5.24 5.74
C ALA A 146 -1.94 4.68 5.17
N VAL A 147 -3.07 5.33 5.47
CA VAL A 147 -4.38 4.96 4.91
C VAL A 147 -4.41 5.11 3.39
N ALA A 148 -3.81 6.16 2.83
CA ALA A 148 -3.75 6.37 1.38
C ALA A 148 -3.00 5.24 0.66
N VAL A 149 -1.79 4.90 1.12
CA VAL A 149 -0.96 3.88 0.48
C VAL A 149 -1.53 2.47 0.65
N LEU A 150 -2.14 2.17 1.81
CA LEU A 150 -2.81 0.89 2.02
C LEU A 150 -4.12 0.77 1.22
N THR A 151 -4.86 1.88 1.04
CA THR A 151 -6.04 1.89 0.16
C THR A 151 -5.65 1.61 -1.29
N LEU A 152 -4.53 2.17 -1.75
CA LEU A 152 -3.97 1.85 -3.06
C LEU A 152 -3.61 0.36 -3.17
N ALA A 153 -2.93 -0.20 -2.16
CA ALA A 153 -2.58 -1.62 -2.13
C ALA A 153 -3.80 -2.54 -2.21
N VAL A 154 -4.88 -2.23 -1.48
CA VAL A 154 -6.14 -2.98 -1.57
C VAL A 154 -6.78 -2.86 -2.97
N ARG A 155 -6.72 -1.69 -3.61
CA ARG A 155 -7.21 -1.52 -4.99
C ARG A 155 -6.36 -2.29 -6.01
N LEU A 156 -5.07 -2.48 -5.74
CA LEU A 156 -4.18 -3.38 -6.47
C LEU A 156 -4.43 -4.87 -6.17
N ARG A 157 -5.51 -5.20 -5.44
CA ARG A 157 -5.91 -6.57 -5.07
C ARG A 157 -4.91 -7.27 -4.15
N VAL A 158 -4.19 -6.51 -3.33
CA VAL A 158 -3.30 -7.08 -2.30
C VAL A 158 -4.12 -7.41 -1.05
N GLU A 159 -4.48 -8.67 -0.89
CA GLU A 159 -5.28 -9.17 0.25
C GLU A 159 -4.59 -8.89 1.60
N ALA A 160 -3.27 -9.03 1.65
CA ALA A 160 -2.49 -8.77 2.86
C ALA A 160 -2.61 -7.33 3.38
N ALA A 161 -3.06 -6.37 2.56
CA ALA A 161 -3.21 -4.98 2.94
C ALA A 161 -4.55 -4.65 3.61
N GLU A 162 -5.56 -5.53 3.54
CA GLU A 162 -6.90 -5.25 4.08
C GLU A 162 -6.90 -5.12 5.60
N ARG A 163 -6.23 -6.05 6.30
CA ARG A 163 -6.15 -6.03 7.77
C ARG A 163 -5.37 -4.81 8.29
N PRO A 164 -4.16 -4.48 7.77
CA PRO A 164 -3.48 -3.23 8.10
C PRO A 164 -4.34 -1.98 7.83
N LEU A 165 -5.07 -1.93 6.70
CA LEU A 165 -5.93 -0.80 6.36
C LEU A 165 -7.03 -0.58 7.41
N ALA A 166 -7.68 -1.66 7.86
CA ALA A 166 -8.71 -1.58 8.90
C ALA A 166 -8.15 -1.00 10.21
N LEU A 167 -6.96 -1.44 10.62
CA LEU A 167 -6.29 -0.94 11.82
C LEU A 167 -5.92 0.55 11.68
N MET A 168 -5.40 0.97 10.53
CA MET A 168 -5.03 2.36 10.29
C MET A 168 -6.24 3.29 10.22
N ARG A 169 -7.36 2.84 9.66
CA ARG A 169 -8.64 3.59 9.67
C ARG A 169 -9.19 3.77 11.08
N LEU A 170 -9.12 2.73 11.90
CA LEU A 170 -9.49 2.84 13.32
C LEU A 170 -8.57 3.81 14.07
N GLU A 171 -7.28 3.82 13.75
CA GLU A 171 -6.35 4.78 14.33
C GLU A 171 -6.65 6.22 13.86
N GLN A 172 -6.99 6.41 12.59
CA GLN A 172 -7.40 7.70 12.04
C GLN A 172 -8.67 8.23 12.72
N SER A 173 -9.70 7.40 12.92
CA SER A 173 -10.95 7.83 13.54
C SER A 173 -10.74 8.26 15.00
N ARG A 174 -9.81 7.62 15.71
CA ARG A 174 -9.41 8.02 17.08
C ARG A 174 -8.75 9.39 17.12
N LEU A 175 -8.08 9.81 16.05
CA LEU A 175 -7.45 11.14 15.96
C LEU A 175 -8.47 12.22 15.60
N THR A 176 -9.49 11.88 14.81
CA THR A 176 -10.52 12.85 14.40
C THR A 176 -11.59 13.07 15.45
N THR A 177 -11.67 12.23 16.49
CA THR A 177 -12.63 12.41 17.59
C THR A 177 -12.11 13.52 18.50
N PRO A 178 -12.74 14.72 18.53
CA PRO A 178 -12.32 15.75 19.46
C PRO A 178 -12.59 15.26 20.88
N THR A 179 -11.57 15.18 21.71
CA THR A 179 -11.74 15.14 23.16
C THR A 179 -12.41 16.45 23.58
N CYS A 180 -13.72 16.39 23.82
CA CYS A 180 -14.49 17.44 24.48
C CYS A 180 -14.15 17.51 25.96
#